data_AF-A0A528IQK9-F1
#
_entry.id   AF-A0A528IQK9-F1
#
_cell.length_a   1.000
_cell.length_b   1.000
_cell.length_c   1.000
_cell.angle_alpha   90.00
_cell.angle_beta   90.00
_cell.angle_gamma   90.00
#
_symmetry.space_group_name_H-M   'P 1'
#
loop_
_entity.id
_entity.type
_entity.pdbx_description
1 polymer ?
#
loop_
_entity_poly.entity_id
_entity_poly.type
_entity_poly.pdbx_seq_one_letter_code
_entity_poly.pdbx_strand_id
1 'polypeptide(L)'
;PYVVCVNYAHADNHLYAFSMPGKKIDWMRANPLVSFQVDEHGQGRGWRSVVVDGQYEELPDRIGHKVQRDHAWSVLSKHANWWEPGALKPVMPPVSDSTPHVFFRIHIEQVSGREASE
;
A
#
# COMPACT_ATOMS: atom_id res chain seq x y z
N PRO A 1 -7.17 5.70 -16.32
CA PRO A 1 -6.74 4.71 -15.32
C PRO A 1 -5.22 4.43 -15.37
N TYR A 2 -4.57 4.45 -14.21
CA TYR A 2 -3.16 4.11 -14.03
C TYR A 2 -3.08 3.04 -12.93
N VAL A 3 -2.56 1.85 -13.27
CA VAL A 3 -2.53 0.67 -12.39
C VAL A 3 -1.08 0.26 -12.16
N VAL A 4 -0.75 -0.01 -10.91
CA VAL A 4 0.58 -0.44 -10.46
C VAL A 4 0.45 -1.40 -9.28
N CYS A 5 1.35 -2.36 -9.18
CA CYS A 5 1.42 -3.26 -8.05
C CYS A 5 1.95 -2.52 -6.81
N VAL A 6 1.34 -2.77 -5.66
CA VAL A 6 1.71 -2.16 -4.38
C VAL A 6 1.65 -3.23 -3.30
N ASN A 7 2.68 -3.27 -2.46
CA ASN A 7 2.64 -4.05 -1.22
C ASN A 7 1.80 -3.30 -0.20
N TYR A 8 0.90 -4.02 0.47
CA TYR A 8 -0.03 -3.44 1.42
C TYR A 8 -0.11 -4.25 2.70
N ALA A 9 -0.60 -3.60 3.74
CA ALA A 9 -0.92 -4.18 5.03
C ALA A 9 -2.38 -3.84 5.36
N HIS A 10 -3.21 -4.86 5.60
CA HIS A 10 -4.60 -4.64 5.99
C HIS A 10 -4.73 -4.55 7.52
N ALA A 11 -5.30 -3.45 8.02
CA ALA A 11 -5.63 -3.28 9.44
C ALA A 11 -6.76 -2.23 9.60
N ASP A 12 -7.64 -2.41 10.59
CA ASP A 12 -8.67 -1.43 11.00
C ASP A 12 -9.51 -0.86 9.84
N ASN A 13 -9.94 -1.68 8.87
CA ASN A 13 -10.68 -1.26 7.67
C ASN A 13 -9.90 -0.32 6.73
N HIS A 14 -8.56 -0.39 6.77
CA HIS A 14 -7.68 0.36 5.89
C HIS A 14 -6.63 -0.56 5.26
N LEU A 15 -6.21 -0.19 4.05
CA LEU A 15 -5.03 -0.76 3.41
C LEU A 15 -3.88 0.23 3.56
N TYR A 16 -2.90 -0.09 4.39
CA TYR A 16 -1.71 0.71 4.63
C TYR A 16 -0.62 0.37 3.62
N ALA A 17 0.00 1.40 3.05
CA ALA A 17 1.11 1.24 2.14
C ALA A 17 2.07 2.42 2.25
N PHE A 18 3.26 2.24 1.68
CA PHE A 18 4.25 3.30 1.56
C PHE A 18 4.74 3.38 0.12
N SER A 19 5.22 4.55 -0.28
CA SER A 19 5.75 4.79 -1.60
C SER A 19 6.77 5.91 -1.61
N MET A 20 7.65 5.89 -2.61
CA MET A 20 8.38 7.09 -3.02
C MET A 20 7.44 8.09 -3.71
N PRO A 21 7.76 9.40 -3.71
CA PRO A 21 7.03 10.38 -4.51
C PRO A 21 7.08 10.02 -5.99
N GLY A 22 6.03 10.38 -6.73
CA GLY A 22 5.94 10.14 -8.15
C GLY A 22 4.49 9.99 -8.62
N LYS A 23 4.33 9.52 -9.86
CA LYS A 23 3.06 9.58 -10.60
C LYS A 23 1.85 9.05 -9.83
N LYS A 24 1.95 7.88 -9.16
CA LYS A 24 0.81 7.35 -8.40
C LYS A 24 0.39 8.27 -7.25
N ILE A 25 1.36 8.84 -6.53
CA ILE A 25 1.09 9.73 -5.41
C ILE A 25 0.49 11.02 -5.90
N ASP A 26 1.05 11.63 -6.95
CA ASP A 26 0.55 12.89 -7.49
C ASP A 26 -0.89 12.74 -8.01
N TRP A 27 -1.20 11.60 -8.62
CA TRP A 27 -2.53 11.30 -9.12
C TRP A 27 -3.53 11.03 -8.00
N MET A 28 -3.14 10.29 -6.96
CA MET A 28 -3.99 10.04 -5.79
C MET A 28 -4.23 11.32 -4.96
N ARG A 29 -3.27 12.25 -4.92
CA ARG A 29 -3.47 13.58 -4.33
C ARG A 29 -4.48 14.43 -5.10
N ALA A 30 -4.46 14.34 -6.44
CA ALA A 30 -5.38 15.08 -7.30
C ALA A 30 -6.79 14.47 -7.35
N ASN A 31 -6.88 13.14 -7.27
CA ASN A 31 -8.14 12.40 -7.19
C ASN A 31 -7.97 11.23 -6.21
N PRO A 32 -8.52 11.32 -4.98
CA PRO A 32 -8.32 10.32 -3.95
C PRO A 32 -9.11 9.03 -4.20
N LEU A 33 -10.03 9.01 -5.15
CA LEU A 33 -10.83 7.82 -5.47
C LEU A 33 -9.97 6.77 -6.15
N VAL A 34 -9.78 5.63 -5.49
CA VAL A 34 -8.93 4.54 -5.95
C VAL A 34 -9.68 3.21 -5.91
N SER A 35 -9.25 2.29 -6.77
CA SER A 35 -9.68 0.89 -6.73
C SER A 35 -8.45 0.01 -6.52
N PHE A 36 -8.57 -0.96 -5.63
CA PHE A 36 -7.49 -1.86 -5.22
C PHE A 36 -7.95 -3.30 -5.41
N GLN A 37 -7.19 -4.09 -6.14
CA GLN A 37 -7.52 -5.48 -6.40
C GLN A 37 -6.45 -6.40 -5.82
N VAL A 38 -6.93 -7.50 -5.23
CA VAL A 38 -6.12 -8.58 -4.66
C VAL A 38 -6.66 -9.88 -5.22
N ASP A 39 -5.78 -10.78 -5.65
CA ASP A 39 -6.13 -12.16 -5.95
C ASP A 39 -5.25 -13.13 -5.17
N GLU A 40 -5.80 -14.32 -4.97
CA GLU A 40 -5.12 -15.47 -4.40
C GLU A 40 -5.48 -16.71 -5.23
N HIS A 41 -4.46 -17.49 -5.57
CA HIS A 41 -4.65 -18.78 -6.23
C HIS A 41 -5.09 -19.83 -5.21
N GLY A 42 -6.17 -20.55 -5.54
CA GLY A 42 -6.67 -21.68 -4.76
C GLY A 42 -6.08 -23.02 -5.22
N GLN A 43 -6.75 -24.11 -4.85
CA GLN A 43 -6.39 -25.45 -5.33
C GLN A 43 -6.77 -25.63 -6.80
N GLY A 44 -5.93 -26.32 -7.58
CA GLY A 44 -6.20 -26.61 -8.99
C GLY A 44 -6.37 -25.34 -9.82
N ARG A 45 -7.56 -25.16 -10.39
CA ARG A 45 -7.94 -23.95 -11.16
C ARG A 45 -8.72 -22.92 -10.34
N GLY A 46 -8.88 -23.14 -9.04
CA GLY A 46 -9.61 -22.23 -8.17
C GLY A 46 -8.88 -20.91 -7.94
N TRP A 47 -9.63 -19.85 -7.73
CA TRP A 47 -9.10 -18.52 -7.41
C TRP A 47 -10.07 -17.74 -6.55
N ARG A 48 -9.54 -16.80 -5.76
CA ARG A 48 -10.30 -15.77 -5.04
C ARG A 48 -9.80 -14.42 -5.46
N SER A 49 -10.71 -13.48 -5.66
CA SER A 49 -10.38 -12.10 -6.02
C SER A 49 -11.25 -11.14 -5.24
N VAL A 50 -10.65 -10.08 -4.73
CA VAL A 50 -11.30 -9.02 -3.98
C VAL A 50 -10.98 -7.70 -4.66
N VAL A 51 -12.02 -6.89 -4.89
CA VAL A 51 -11.90 -5.52 -5.36
C VAL A 51 -12.44 -4.59 -4.28
N VAL A 52 -11.62 -3.61 -3.92
CA VAL A 52 -11.90 -2.57 -2.96
C VAL A 52 -12.01 -1.26 -3.71
N ASP A 53 -13.11 -0.55 -3.52
CA ASP A 53 -13.21 0.85 -3.87
C ASP A 53 -13.03 1.66 -2.60
N GLY A 54 -12.12 2.64 -2.65
CA GLY A 54 -11.69 3.34 -1.46
C GLY A 54 -11.13 4.72 -1.73
N GLN A 55 -10.79 5.41 -0.66
CA GLN A 55 -10.24 6.76 -0.70
C GLN A 55 -8.81 6.78 -0.18
N TYR A 56 -7.92 7.40 -0.94
CA TYR A 56 -6.55 7.68 -0.57
C TYR A 56 -6.47 8.75 0.52
N GLU A 57 -5.73 8.45 1.58
CA GLU A 57 -5.37 9.39 2.64
C GLU A 57 -3.87 9.35 2.90
N GLU A 58 -3.20 10.49 2.75
CA GLU A 58 -1.79 10.64 3.11
C GLU A 58 -1.63 10.76 4.64
N LEU A 59 -0.63 10.08 5.19
CA LEU A 59 -0.31 10.08 6.62
C LEU A 59 0.98 10.89 6.85
N PRO A 60 0.88 12.22 6.99
CA PRO A 60 2.05 13.07 7.18
C PRO A 60 2.70 12.81 8.55
N ASP A 61 4.01 13.07 8.64
CA ASP A 61 4.78 12.96 9.87
C ASP A 61 4.49 14.13 10.82
N ARG A 62 3.29 14.13 11.41
CA ARG A 62 2.79 15.15 12.35
C ARG A 62 2.23 14.49 13.62
N ILE A 63 2.29 15.22 14.72
CA ILE A 63 1.77 14.84 16.04
C ILE A 63 0.25 14.60 15.91
N GLY A 64 -0.14 13.33 15.73
CA GLY A 64 -1.51 12.90 15.44
C GLY A 64 -1.58 11.63 14.58
N HIS A 65 -0.60 11.43 13.70
CA HIS A 65 -0.50 10.24 12.83
C HIS A 65 0.60 9.27 13.25
N LYS A 66 1.35 9.59 14.31
CA LYS A 66 2.52 8.82 14.76
C LYS A 66 2.14 7.39 15.14
N VAL A 67 1.02 7.19 15.84
CA VAL A 67 0.54 5.85 16.24
C VAL A 67 0.15 5.02 15.02
N GLN A 68 -0.57 5.61 14.06
CA GLN A 68 -0.98 4.94 12.82
C GLN A 68 0.23 4.63 11.94
N ARG A 69 1.23 5.53 11.91
CA ARG A 69 2.49 5.32 11.19
C ARG A 69 3.33 4.23 11.84
N ASP A 70 3.43 4.22 13.16
CA ASP A 70 4.15 3.18 13.91
C ASP A 70 3.44 1.82 13.76
N HIS A 71 2.11 1.79 13.74
CA HIS A 71 1.33 0.58 13.46
C HIS A 71 1.53 0.10 12.01
N ALA A 72 1.36 0.98 11.03
CA ALA A 72 1.63 0.68 9.62
C ALA A 72 3.06 0.20 9.42
N TRP A 73 4.04 0.87 10.05
CA TRP A 73 5.44 0.45 10.05
C TRP A 73 5.61 -0.92 10.68
N SER A 74 5.00 -1.21 11.83
CA SER A 74 5.05 -2.53 12.47
C SER A 74 4.46 -3.65 11.61
N VAL A 75 3.41 -3.38 10.84
CA VAL A 75 2.81 -4.38 9.95
C VAL A 75 3.62 -4.53 8.66
N LEU A 76 4.14 -3.43 8.11
CA LEU A 76 4.95 -3.42 6.89
C LEU A 76 6.39 -3.93 7.13
N SER A 77 6.97 -3.67 8.31
CA SER A 77 8.34 -4.08 8.68
C SER A 77 8.48 -5.58 8.90
N LYS A 78 7.38 -6.31 9.09
CA LYS A 78 7.37 -7.78 9.13
C LYS A 78 7.74 -8.41 7.78
N HIS A 79 7.62 -7.64 6.70
CA HIS A 79 8.01 -8.02 5.33
C HIS A 79 9.26 -7.24 4.89
N ALA A 80 10.18 -6.97 5.83
CA ALA A 80 11.46 -6.33 5.58
C ALA A 80 12.16 -7.01 4.38
N ASN A 81 12.53 -6.20 3.39
CA ASN A 81 13.18 -6.51 2.10
C ASN A 81 12.30 -6.55 0.83
N TRP A 82 10.97 -6.43 0.89
CA TRP A 82 10.14 -6.42 -0.34
C TRP A 82 10.13 -5.11 -1.14
N TRP A 83 10.88 -4.09 -0.72
CA TRP A 83 11.01 -2.80 -1.43
C TRP A 83 12.43 -2.46 -1.87
N GLU A 84 13.44 -3.23 -1.47
CA GLU A 84 14.83 -2.98 -1.85
C GLU A 84 15.12 -3.10 -3.36
N PRO A 85 14.51 -4.00 -4.16
CA PRO A 85 14.89 -4.14 -5.56
C PRO A 85 14.31 -3.05 -6.49
N GLY A 86 13.86 -1.91 -5.94
CA GLY A 86 13.65 -0.67 -6.70
C GLY A 86 14.67 0.44 -6.38
N ALA A 87 15.50 0.26 -5.34
CA ALA A 87 16.41 1.28 -4.80
C ALA A 87 17.90 0.94 -4.96
N LEU A 88 18.25 -0.19 -5.57
CA LEU A 88 19.64 -0.61 -5.81
C LEU A 88 20.35 0.27 -6.86
N LYS A 89 20.71 1.49 -6.47
CA LYS A 89 22.02 2.03 -6.85
C LYS A 89 23.04 1.48 -5.83
N PRO A 90 24.23 1.04 -6.26
CA PRO A 90 25.25 0.42 -5.41
C PRO A 90 26.00 1.47 -4.57
N VAL A 91 25.28 2.21 -3.75
CA VAL A 91 25.82 3.05 -2.69
C VAL A 91 24.78 3.00 -1.58
N MET A 92 25.06 2.25 -0.50
CA MET A 92 24.34 2.45 0.76
C MET A 92 24.59 3.89 1.18
N PRO A 93 23.59 4.79 1.13
CA PRO A 93 23.74 6.06 1.80
C PRO A 93 23.78 5.77 3.31
N PRO A 94 24.45 6.61 4.10
CA PRO A 94 24.22 6.61 5.54
C PRO A 94 22.70 6.70 5.76
N VAL A 95 22.20 6.08 6.83
CA VAL A 95 20.81 6.22 7.29
C VAL A 95 20.51 7.72 7.38
N SER A 96 20.00 8.28 6.29
CA SER A 96 19.65 9.67 6.16
C SER A 96 18.17 9.68 6.46
N ASP A 97 17.80 10.28 7.58
CA ASP A 97 16.44 10.52 8.07
C ASP A 97 15.57 11.36 7.10
N SER A 98 15.83 11.35 5.79
CA SER A 98 15.34 12.33 4.83
C SER A 98 14.99 11.79 3.44
N THR A 99 14.76 10.49 3.25
CA THR A 99 14.00 10.05 2.06
C THR A 99 12.52 10.33 2.32
N PRO A 100 11.83 11.10 1.45
CA PRO A 100 10.43 11.45 1.67
C PRO A 100 9.54 10.26 1.34
N HIS A 101 9.56 9.23 2.18
CA HIS A 101 8.60 8.14 2.12
C HIS A 101 7.21 8.71 2.36
N VAL A 102 6.35 8.58 1.36
CA VAL A 102 4.94 8.94 1.46
C VAL A 102 4.23 7.73 2.06
N PHE A 103 3.88 7.85 3.33
CA PHE A 103 2.99 6.91 4.01
C PHE A 103 1.56 7.29 3.67
N PHE A 104 0.77 6.30 3.33
CA PHE A 104 -0.64 6.52 3.03
C PHE A 104 -1.45 5.30 3.42
N ARG A 105 -2.75 5.50 3.49
CA ARG A 105 -3.72 4.43 3.64
C ARG A 105 -4.84 4.61 2.63
N ILE A 106 -5.51 3.51 2.33
CA ILE A 106 -6.74 3.52 1.56
C ILE A 106 -7.86 3.15 2.54
N HIS A 107 -8.77 4.07 2.79
CA HIS A 107 -9.99 3.78 3.54
C HIS A 107 -10.92 2.94 2.66
N ILE A 108 -11.34 1.78 3.15
CA ILE A 108 -12.21 0.85 2.41
C ILE A 108 -13.64 1.36 2.50
N GLU A 109 -14.20 1.81 1.37
CA GLU A 109 -15.60 2.25 1.29
C GLU A 109 -16.53 1.12 0.86
N GLN A 110 -16.14 0.40 -0.19
CA GLN A 110 -16.86 -0.75 -0.69
C GLN A 110 -15.89 -1.88 -0.97
N VAL A 111 -16.35 -3.10 -0.71
CA VAL A 111 -15.60 -4.32 -1.00
C VAL A 111 -16.50 -5.30 -1.71
N SER A 112 -15.99 -5.89 -2.77
CA SER A 112 -16.64 -6.98 -3.49
C SER A 112 -15.66 -8.12 -3.68
N GLY A 113 -16.16 -9.35 -3.65
CA GLY A 113 -15.36 -10.56 -3.79
C GLY A 113 -15.96 -11.52 -4.80
N ARG A 114 -15.10 -12.27 -5.47
CA ARG A 114 -15.45 -13.37 -6.36
C ARG A 114 -14.55 -14.57 -6.06
N GLU A 115 -15.12 -15.75 -6.17
CA GLU A 115 -14.40 -17.02 -6.03
C GLU A 115 -14.81 -17.92 -7.20
N ALA A 116 -13.86 -18.69 -7.69
CA ALA A 116 -14.11 -19.84 -8.54
C ALA A 116 -13.52 -21.08 -7.86
N SER A 117 -14.33 -22.13 -7.78
CA SER A 117 -13.94 -23.47 -7.35
C SER A 117 -14.09 -24.45 -8.52
N GLU A 118 -13.27 -25.50 -8.52
CA GLU A 118 -13.37 -26.61 -9.49
C GLU A 118 -14.50 -27.59 -9.12
#